data_AF-W4UTD4-F1
#
_entry.id   AF-W4UTD4-F1
#
_cell.length_a   1.000
_cell.length_b   1.000
_cell.length_c   1.000
_cell.angle_alpha   90.00
_cell.angle_beta   90.00
_cell.angle_gamma   90.00
#
_symmetry.space_group_name_H-M   'P 1'
#
loop_
_entity.id
_entity.type
_entity.pdbx_description
1 polymer ?
#
loop_
_entity_poly.entity_id
_entity_poly.type
_entity_poly.pdbx_seq_one_letter_code
_entity_poly.pdbx_strand_id
1 'polypeptide(L)'
;MKKYKVIALSALITAGVTSCELTEKPTSYYEKDTYFQTLDQAKMSVIGIYDCLAIDKHYGQFEMAMPASDDTYYIQGTGTDNTRRDIAHYMVRPTNTWIASAWEYKYLGIDRANFAIDGIEQMDGFEENTSLKELVAQARFLRAFLALDLIKYWGDAPFKTTYTAGYEESFTGRVNREEIYEYIIADLNFAKENLQKGNASLSPEVPSQSAAHALLMRVYLQRAGYSLQQDGNLTRPDDAKRKEYFNAVITEWTAFRNKGYHDFYEGSFKQLFMGYSAGTLNSKESLWEIAFNPTGAGYKDNSGTWATYNGPAVEAPGKNAGADAMVLMYNDA
;
A
#
# COMPACT_ATOMS: atom_id res chain seq x y z
N MET A 1 13.57 -77.92 3.09
CA MET A 1 13.53 -76.82 4.10
C MET A 1 14.11 -75.50 3.62
N LYS A 2 15.22 -75.46 2.84
CA LYS A 2 15.79 -74.19 2.34
C LYS A 2 14.85 -73.38 1.42
N LYS A 3 14.07 -74.04 0.54
CA LYS A 3 13.13 -73.38 -0.39
C LYS A 3 11.97 -72.65 0.32
N TYR A 4 11.45 -73.22 1.40
CA TYR A 4 10.36 -72.61 2.18
C TYR A 4 10.84 -71.41 3.03
N LYS A 5 12.11 -71.42 3.46
CA LYS A 5 12.72 -70.27 4.16
C LYS A 5 12.94 -69.07 3.23
N VAL A 6 13.24 -69.31 1.95
CA VAL A 6 13.39 -68.22 0.95
C VAL A 6 12.04 -67.60 0.63
N ILE A 7 10.99 -68.41 0.43
CA ILE A 7 9.63 -67.90 0.17
C ILE A 7 9.07 -67.12 1.37
N ALA A 8 9.32 -67.59 2.60
CA ALA A 8 8.91 -66.88 3.81
C ALA A 8 9.67 -65.56 4.01
N LEU A 9 10.95 -65.48 3.62
CA LEU A 9 11.74 -64.25 3.69
C LEU A 9 11.31 -63.24 2.60
N SER A 10 10.96 -63.71 1.40
CA SER A 10 10.44 -62.87 0.32
C SER A 10 9.05 -62.29 0.65
N ALA A 11 8.19 -63.05 1.34
CA ALA A 11 6.88 -62.58 1.80
C ALA A 11 6.99 -61.57 2.96
N LEU A 12 8.02 -61.69 3.81
CA LEU A 12 8.28 -60.72 4.89
C LEU A 12 8.79 -59.37 4.37
N ILE A 13 9.52 -59.36 3.25
CA ILE A 13 10.06 -58.14 2.64
C ILE A 13 8.97 -57.36 1.88
N THR A 14 7.93 -58.03 1.38
CA THR A 14 6.79 -57.38 0.70
C THR A 14 5.75 -56.79 1.65
N ALA A 15 5.72 -57.22 2.92
CA ALA A 15 4.83 -56.66 3.94
C ALA A 15 5.37 -55.38 4.63
N GLY A 16 6.61 -54.96 4.33
CA GLY A 16 7.29 -53.86 5.01
C GLY A 16 7.27 -52.49 4.31
N VAL A 17 6.60 -52.37 3.16
CA VAL A 17 6.54 -51.13 2.37
C VAL A 17 5.10 -50.64 2.20
N THR A 18 4.39 -50.48 3.30
CA THR A 18 3.31 -49.47 3.36
C THR A 18 3.95 -48.18 3.84
N SER A 19 4.54 -47.44 2.91
CA SER A 19 4.86 -46.03 3.13
C SER A 19 3.52 -45.33 3.38
N CYS A 20 3.26 -44.93 4.62
CA CYS A 20 2.38 -43.79 4.82
C CYS A 20 3.08 -42.62 4.12
N GLU A 21 2.50 -42.12 3.04
CA GLU A 21 2.77 -40.75 2.61
C GLU A 21 2.22 -39.84 3.71
N LEU A 22 3.03 -39.60 4.75
CA LEU A 22 2.74 -38.57 5.71
C LEU A 22 3.17 -37.26 5.07
N THR A 23 2.22 -36.59 4.41
CA THR A 23 2.39 -35.21 3.96
C THR A 23 2.42 -34.32 5.21
N GLU A 24 3.60 -34.20 5.81
CA GLU A 24 3.81 -33.36 6.97
C GLU A 24 3.76 -31.89 6.51
N LYS A 25 2.64 -31.22 6.80
CA LYS A 25 2.47 -29.80 6.52
C LYS A 25 3.20 -29.01 7.61
N PRO A 26 4.06 -28.03 7.28
CA PRO A 26 4.81 -27.27 8.28
C PRO A 26 3.86 -26.61 9.28
N THR A 27 3.99 -26.89 10.58
CA THR A 27 3.14 -26.28 11.63
C THR A 27 3.43 -24.80 11.87
N SER A 28 4.46 -24.25 11.22
CA SER A 28 4.91 -22.86 11.36
C SER A 28 4.36 -21.92 10.27
N TYR A 29 3.51 -22.41 9.36
CA TYR A 29 2.89 -21.61 8.31
C TYR A 29 1.40 -21.95 8.20
N TYR A 30 0.55 -20.94 8.03
CA TYR A 30 -0.85 -21.16 7.71
C TYR A 30 -0.96 -21.45 6.22
N GLU A 31 -1.36 -22.66 5.84
CA GLU A 31 -1.73 -22.91 4.46
C GLU A 31 -2.97 -22.09 4.10
N LYS A 32 -2.92 -21.42 2.95
CA LYS A 32 -3.98 -20.54 2.46
C LYS A 32 -5.36 -21.19 2.53
N ASP A 33 -5.45 -22.46 2.11
CA ASP A 33 -6.68 -23.28 2.12
C ASP A 33 -7.34 -23.36 3.51
N THR A 34 -6.58 -23.07 4.57
CA THR A 34 -7.04 -23.08 5.96
C THR A 34 -6.98 -21.72 6.65
N TYR A 35 -6.47 -20.67 5.99
CA TYR A 35 -6.29 -19.37 6.61
C TYR A 35 -7.56 -18.51 6.62
N PHE A 36 -8.30 -18.46 5.51
CA PHE A 36 -9.46 -17.59 5.35
C PHE A 36 -10.74 -18.26 5.88
N GLN A 37 -10.82 -18.49 7.20
CA GLN A 37 -11.97 -19.15 7.84
C GLN A 37 -12.82 -18.21 8.69
N THR A 38 -12.24 -17.10 9.14
CA THR A 38 -12.90 -16.16 10.05
C THR A 38 -12.72 -14.72 9.58
N LEU A 39 -13.66 -13.86 9.99
CA LEU A 39 -13.58 -12.42 9.73
C LEU A 39 -12.30 -11.80 10.30
N ASP A 40 -11.82 -12.27 11.45
CA ASP A 40 -10.59 -11.76 12.05
C ASP A 40 -9.35 -12.13 11.23
N GLN A 41 -9.27 -13.35 10.68
CA GLN A 41 -8.19 -13.74 9.76
C GLN A 41 -8.23 -12.92 8.46
N ALA A 42 -9.43 -12.69 7.91
CA ALA A 42 -9.61 -11.80 6.77
C ALA A 42 -9.09 -10.38 7.10
N LYS A 43 -9.51 -9.82 8.24
CA LYS A 43 -9.03 -8.51 8.70
C LYS A 43 -7.52 -8.45 8.87
N MET A 44 -6.90 -9.49 9.44
CA MET A 44 -5.45 -9.58 9.61
C MET A 44 -4.69 -9.58 8.28
N SER A 45 -5.22 -10.24 7.24
CA SER A 45 -4.62 -10.19 5.90
C SER A 45 -4.60 -8.77 5.32
N VAL A 46 -5.68 -8.00 5.52
CA VAL A 46 -5.76 -6.59 5.08
C VAL A 46 -4.81 -5.70 5.89
N ILE A 47 -4.69 -5.91 7.21
CA ILE A 47 -3.70 -5.22 8.05
C ILE A 47 -2.27 -5.43 7.52
N GLY A 48 -1.96 -6.62 7.02
CA GLY A 48 -0.66 -6.91 6.41
C GLY A 48 -0.35 -6.03 5.19
N ILE A 49 -1.35 -5.48 4.49
CA ILE A 49 -1.15 -4.55 3.38
C ILE A 49 -0.76 -3.17 3.91
N TYR A 50 -1.42 -2.68 4.96
CA TYR A 50 -1.09 -1.39 5.60
C TYR A 50 0.34 -1.37 6.17
N ASP A 51 0.80 -2.49 6.71
CA ASP A 51 2.16 -2.64 7.24
C ASP A 51 3.24 -2.35 6.16
N CYS A 52 3.00 -2.72 4.90
CA CYS A 52 3.91 -2.40 3.79
C CYS A 52 4.00 -0.89 3.49
N LEU A 53 3.01 -0.10 3.91
CA LEU A 53 3.03 1.34 3.78
C LEU A 53 3.82 1.98 4.92
N ALA A 54 3.50 1.63 6.17
CA ALA A 54 4.00 2.33 7.36
C ALA A 54 5.49 2.12 7.65
N ILE A 55 6.13 1.12 7.03
CA ILE A 55 7.54 0.80 7.25
C ILE A 55 8.50 1.91 6.77
N ASP A 56 9.64 2.07 7.44
CA ASP A 56 10.69 3.06 7.13
C ASP A 56 11.14 3.00 5.66
N LYS A 57 11.29 1.79 5.13
CA LYS A 57 11.68 1.50 3.74
C LYS A 57 10.65 1.94 2.68
N HIS A 58 9.50 2.45 3.10
CA HIS A 58 8.46 2.97 2.23
C HIS A 58 7.92 4.32 2.75
N TYR A 59 6.62 4.44 3.08
CA TYR A 59 6.05 5.69 3.55
C TYR A 59 6.53 6.07 4.96
N GLY A 60 7.17 5.21 5.75
CA GLY A 60 7.76 5.63 7.03
C GLY A 60 8.90 6.65 6.87
N GLN A 61 9.65 6.57 5.75
CA GLN A 61 10.74 7.51 5.48
C GLN A 61 11.10 7.63 4.00
N PHE A 62 11.32 6.52 3.29
CA PHE A 62 11.99 6.55 1.99
C PHE A 62 11.19 7.30 0.92
N GLU A 63 9.87 7.20 0.98
CA GLU A 63 8.96 7.86 0.03
C GLU A 63 9.09 9.39 0.05
N MET A 64 9.52 9.97 1.17
CA MET A 64 9.72 11.42 1.32
C MET A 64 10.78 11.98 0.36
N ALA A 65 11.75 11.16 -0.08
CA ALA A 65 12.75 11.58 -1.06
C ALA A 65 12.27 11.49 -2.51
N MET A 66 11.24 10.66 -2.79
CA MET A 66 10.73 10.43 -4.15
C MET A 66 10.17 11.69 -4.82
N PRO A 67 9.44 12.60 -4.13
CA PRO A 67 9.03 13.88 -4.73
C PRO A 67 10.13 14.94 -4.70
N ALA A 68 11.28 14.71 -4.07
CA ALA A 68 12.31 15.73 -3.88
C ALA A 68 13.08 16.11 -5.16
N SER A 69 12.76 15.47 -6.29
CA SER A 69 13.22 15.85 -7.63
C SER A 69 12.30 16.93 -8.24
N ASP A 70 11.95 17.95 -7.47
CA ASP A 70 11.23 19.14 -7.92
C ASP A 70 11.93 20.42 -7.42
N ASP A 71 11.32 21.59 -7.62
CA ASP A 71 11.88 22.89 -7.21
C ASP A 71 11.48 23.31 -5.78
N THR A 72 10.83 22.42 -5.01
CA THR A 72 10.33 22.69 -3.66
C THR A 72 11.18 22.05 -2.55
N TYR A 73 12.03 21.06 -2.89
CA TYR A 73 12.89 20.37 -1.94
C TYR A 73 14.38 20.64 -2.19
N TYR A 74 15.16 20.64 -1.10
CA TYR A 74 16.62 20.60 -1.16
C TYR A 74 17.17 19.69 -0.06
N ILE A 75 18.12 18.81 -0.41
CA ILE A 75 18.76 17.90 0.54
C ILE A 75 20.18 18.37 0.84
N GLN A 76 20.47 18.63 2.12
CA GLN A 76 21.77 19.15 2.57
C GLN A 76 22.94 18.23 2.20
N GLY A 77 23.88 18.70 1.37
CA GLY A 77 25.20 18.12 1.07
C GLY A 77 25.34 17.71 -0.41
N THR A 78 26.54 17.74 -1.00
CA THR A 78 26.71 17.72 -2.46
C THR A 78 27.21 16.40 -3.07
N GLY A 79 27.64 15.44 -2.25
CA GLY A 79 28.15 14.14 -2.71
C GLY A 79 27.06 13.19 -3.20
N THR A 80 27.42 11.94 -3.51
CA THR A 80 26.46 10.83 -3.61
C THR A 80 26.40 10.12 -2.26
N ASP A 81 25.22 9.67 -1.87
CA ASP A 81 25.05 8.76 -0.73
C ASP A 81 24.36 7.45 -1.10
N ASN A 82 24.10 7.22 -2.40
CA ASN A 82 23.39 6.06 -2.94
C ASN A 82 21.97 5.88 -2.36
N THR A 83 21.39 6.97 -1.79
CA THR A 83 20.07 7.00 -1.15
C THR A 83 19.27 8.25 -1.58
N ARG A 84 18.67 8.99 -0.64
CA ARG A 84 17.82 10.17 -0.84
C ARG A 84 18.46 11.32 -1.61
N ARG A 85 19.74 11.58 -1.37
CA ARG A 85 20.44 12.73 -1.97
C ARG A 85 20.60 12.55 -3.47
N ASP A 86 20.88 11.33 -3.88
CA ASP A 86 20.99 10.99 -5.29
C ASP A 86 19.66 11.20 -6.01
N ILE A 87 18.53 10.97 -5.33
CA ILE A 87 17.18 11.25 -5.84
C ILE A 87 16.97 12.76 -6.00
N ALA A 88 17.15 13.54 -4.92
CA ALA A 88 16.89 14.98 -4.93
C ALA A 88 17.82 15.79 -5.86
N HIS A 89 19.04 15.29 -6.10
CA HIS A 89 20.03 15.97 -6.95
C HIS A 89 20.11 15.41 -8.37
N TYR A 90 19.16 14.57 -8.79
CA TYR A 90 19.16 13.96 -10.13
C TYR A 90 20.45 13.18 -10.45
N MET A 91 21.05 12.55 -9.43
CA MET A 91 22.26 11.73 -9.53
C MET A 91 21.96 10.23 -9.37
N VAL A 92 20.69 9.84 -9.55
CA VAL A 92 20.22 8.45 -9.37
C VAL A 92 21.02 7.47 -10.22
N ARG A 93 21.39 6.36 -9.59
CA ARG A 93 22.02 5.19 -10.24
C ARG A 93 21.15 3.95 -10.03
N PRO A 94 21.24 2.93 -10.90
CA PRO A 94 20.51 1.67 -10.72
C PRO A 94 20.78 0.96 -9.38
N THR A 95 21.87 1.30 -8.69
CA THR A 95 22.25 0.74 -7.38
C THR A 95 21.65 1.48 -6.19
N ASN A 96 20.82 2.50 -6.41
CA ASN A 96 20.25 3.30 -5.33
C ASN A 96 19.36 2.42 -4.43
N THR A 97 19.71 2.35 -3.14
CA THR A 97 19.07 1.40 -2.22
C THR A 97 17.68 1.83 -1.78
N TRP A 98 17.38 3.13 -1.80
CA TRP A 98 16.06 3.65 -1.45
C TRP A 98 15.04 3.35 -2.54
N ILE A 99 15.40 3.57 -3.80
CA ILE A 99 14.57 3.19 -4.95
C ILE A 99 14.31 1.69 -4.98
N ALA A 100 15.35 0.87 -4.73
CA ALA A 100 15.21 -0.59 -4.68
C ALA A 100 14.24 -1.02 -3.57
N SER A 101 14.32 -0.42 -2.38
CA SER A 101 13.42 -0.74 -1.26
C SER A 101 11.98 -0.26 -1.53
N ALA A 102 11.81 0.95 -2.04
CA ALA A 102 10.48 1.47 -2.40
C ALA A 102 9.80 0.58 -3.46
N TRP A 103 10.56 0.12 -4.46
CA TRP A 103 10.08 -0.87 -5.45
C TRP A 103 9.65 -2.18 -4.77
N GLU A 104 10.53 -2.78 -3.96
CA GLU A 104 10.25 -4.04 -3.26
C GLU A 104 8.97 -3.97 -2.42
N TYR A 105 8.81 -2.94 -1.58
CA TYR A 105 7.66 -2.82 -0.68
C TYR A 105 6.36 -2.47 -1.41
N LYS A 106 6.43 -1.74 -2.55
CA LYS A 106 5.26 -1.52 -3.40
C LYS A 106 4.74 -2.82 -3.99
N TYR A 107 5.62 -3.68 -4.54
CA TYR A 107 5.21 -4.99 -5.05
C TYR A 107 4.79 -5.94 -3.95
N LEU A 108 5.46 -5.94 -2.80
CA LEU A 108 5.05 -6.74 -1.66
C LEU A 108 3.64 -6.36 -1.19
N GLY A 109 3.32 -5.08 -1.12
CA GLY A 109 1.98 -4.60 -0.81
C GLY A 109 0.94 -5.01 -1.85
N ILE A 110 1.26 -4.91 -3.15
CA ILE A 110 0.38 -5.36 -4.25
C ILE A 110 0.12 -6.86 -4.16
N ASP A 111 1.16 -7.68 -3.92
CA ASP A 111 1.02 -9.13 -3.81
C ASP A 111 0.23 -9.55 -2.56
N ARG A 112 0.47 -8.90 -1.41
CA ARG A 112 -0.36 -9.08 -0.20
C ARG A 112 -1.82 -8.71 -0.45
N ALA A 113 -2.08 -7.64 -1.20
CA ALA A 113 -3.44 -7.27 -1.57
C ALA A 113 -4.08 -8.29 -2.49
N ASN A 114 -3.37 -8.79 -3.50
CA ASN A 114 -3.86 -9.87 -4.37
C ASN A 114 -4.20 -11.13 -3.56
N PHE A 115 -3.35 -11.49 -2.60
CA PHE A 115 -3.57 -12.66 -1.74
C PHE A 115 -4.79 -12.49 -0.83
N ALA A 116 -4.93 -11.31 -0.21
CA ALA A 116 -6.08 -11.00 0.65
C ALA A 116 -7.39 -10.97 -0.14
N ILE A 117 -7.41 -10.32 -1.31
CA ILE A 117 -8.60 -10.26 -2.17
C ILE A 117 -9.04 -11.66 -2.57
N ASP A 118 -8.13 -12.46 -3.15
CA ASP A 118 -8.47 -13.80 -3.63
C ASP A 118 -8.91 -14.72 -2.48
N GLY A 119 -8.25 -14.63 -1.32
CA GLY A 119 -8.63 -15.42 -0.15
C GLY A 119 -9.98 -15.04 0.47
N ILE A 120 -10.29 -13.75 0.56
CA ILE A 120 -11.54 -13.27 1.15
C ILE A 120 -12.74 -13.51 0.22
N GLU A 121 -12.57 -13.33 -1.10
CA GLU A 121 -13.63 -13.58 -2.09
C GLU A 121 -14.04 -15.06 -2.14
N GLN A 122 -13.16 -15.98 -1.72
CA GLN A 122 -13.42 -17.42 -1.64
C GLN A 122 -14.03 -17.87 -0.30
N MET A 123 -14.21 -16.97 0.67
CA MET A 123 -14.83 -17.30 1.96
C MET A 123 -16.33 -17.61 1.81
N ASP A 124 -16.80 -18.58 2.59
CA ASP A 124 -18.23 -18.93 2.64
C ASP A 124 -19.10 -17.71 2.99
N GLY A 125 -20.10 -17.43 2.16
CA GLY A 125 -21.03 -16.32 2.36
C GLY A 125 -20.49 -14.93 2.01
N PHE A 126 -19.34 -14.84 1.33
CA PHE A 126 -18.76 -13.56 0.87
C PHE A 126 -19.79 -12.63 0.19
N GLU A 127 -20.59 -13.16 -0.74
CA GLU A 127 -21.51 -12.34 -1.53
C GLU A 127 -22.57 -11.59 -0.72
N GLU A 128 -22.98 -12.12 0.43
CA GLU A 128 -24.00 -11.51 1.28
C GLU A 128 -23.40 -10.77 2.49
N ASN A 129 -22.08 -10.85 2.68
CA ASN A 129 -21.39 -10.32 3.85
C ASN A 129 -20.76 -8.95 3.57
N THR A 130 -21.44 -7.89 3.99
CA THR A 130 -20.97 -6.51 3.82
C THR A 130 -19.62 -6.25 4.50
N SER A 131 -19.33 -6.90 5.63
CA SER A 131 -18.03 -6.75 6.31
C SER A 131 -16.89 -7.37 5.52
N LEU A 132 -17.11 -8.52 4.86
CA LEU A 132 -16.10 -9.11 3.97
C LEU A 132 -15.91 -8.27 2.71
N LYS A 133 -17.01 -7.74 2.13
CA LYS A 133 -16.94 -6.81 0.99
C LYS A 133 -16.19 -5.52 1.34
N GLU A 134 -16.39 -4.97 2.53
CA GLU A 134 -15.62 -3.83 3.05
C GLU A 134 -14.11 -4.15 3.14
N LEU A 135 -13.73 -5.36 3.60
CA LEU A 135 -12.32 -5.76 3.68
C LEU A 135 -11.68 -5.89 2.29
N VAL A 136 -12.39 -6.50 1.32
CA VAL A 136 -11.95 -6.54 -0.08
C VAL A 136 -11.85 -5.13 -0.66
N ALA A 137 -12.79 -4.24 -0.31
CA ALA A 137 -12.79 -2.86 -0.76
C ALA A 137 -11.57 -2.08 -0.24
N GLN A 138 -11.18 -2.30 1.02
CA GLN A 138 -9.94 -1.75 1.58
C GLN A 138 -8.71 -2.31 0.86
N ALA A 139 -8.63 -3.62 0.66
CA ALA A 139 -7.50 -4.25 -0.03
C ALA A 139 -7.35 -3.74 -1.48
N ARG A 140 -8.46 -3.59 -2.21
CA ARG A 140 -8.48 -3.01 -3.57
C ARG A 140 -8.09 -1.54 -3.57
N PHE A 141 -8.58 -0.74 -2.62
CA PHE A 141 -8.16 0.66 -2.48
C PHE A 141 -6.63 0.78 -2.28
N LEU A 142 -6.07 -0.04 -1.39
CA LEU A 142 -4.63 -0.05 -1.11
C LEU A 142 -3.82 -0.55 -2.31
N ARG A 143 -4.28 -1.58 -3.02
CA ARG A 143 -3.66 -2.05 -4.26
C ARG A 143 -3.64 -0.95 -5.33
N ALA A 144 -4.76 -0.26 -5.51
CA ALA A 144 -4.87 0.87 -6.43
C ALA A 144 -3.93 2.03 -6.05
N PHE A 145 -3.80 2.33 -4.77
CA PHE A 145 -2.88 3.35 -4.26
C PHE A 145 -1.41 3.00 -4.56
N LEU A 146 -1.00 1.77 -4.21
CA LEU A 146 0.35 1.26 -4.48
C LEU A 146 0.67 1.19 -5.98
N ALA A 147 -0.30 0.74 -6.79
CA ALA A 147 -0.17 0.68 -8.24
C ALA A 147 -0.04 2.09 -8.85
N LEU A 148 -0.78 3.07 -8.33
CA LEU A 148 -0.65 4.46 -8.76
C LEU A 148 0.73 5.02 -8.43
N ASP A 149 1.27 4.75 -7.23
CA ASP A 149 2.64 5.15 -6.89
C ASP A 149 3.67 4.52 -7.83
N LEU A 150 3.51 3.23 -8.12
CA LEU A 150 4.39 2.51 -9.02
C LEU A 150 4.44 3.16 -10.42
N ILE A 151 3.29 3.42 -11.04
CA ILE A 151 3.28 3.97 -12.41
C ILE A 151 3.63 5.46 -12.45
N LYS A 152 3.49 6.22 -11.36
CA LYS A 152 3.98 7.61 -11.27
C LYS A 152 5.49 7.69 -11.41
N TYR A 153 6.23 6.75 -10.82
CA TYR A 153 7.69 6.78 -10.83
C TYR A 153 8.33 5.97 -11.95
N TRP A 154 7.75 4.81 -12.29
CA TRP A 154 8.33 3.88 -13.27
C TRP A 154 7.61 3.84 -14.62
N GLY A 155 6.40 4.41 -14.71
CA GLY A 155 5.57 4.32 -15.91
C GLY A 155 5.10 2.89 -16.16
N ASP A 156 5.60 2.27 -17.23
CA ASP A 156 5.25 0.90 -17.57
C ASP A 156 6.05 -0.07 -16.71
N ALA A 157 5.34 -0.93 -15.97
CA ALA A 157 5.92 -1.80 -14.96
C ALA A 157 5.27 -3.19 -15.00
N PRO A 158 5.97 -4.26 -14.55
CA PRO A 158 5.33 -5.53 -14.27
C PRO A 158 4.08 -5.34 -13.40
N PHE A 159 2.95 -5.94 -13.77
CA PHE A 159 1.73 -5.80 -13.00
C PHE A 159 0.83 -7.01 -13.20
N LYS A 160 0.22 -7.48 -12.11
CA LYS A 160 -0.80 -8.52 -12.11
C LYS A 160 -1.72 -8.35 -10.91
N THR A 161 -2.95 -8.81 -11.07
CA THR A 161 -3.98 -8.81 -10.01
C THR A 161 -4.15 -10.17 -9.35
N THR A 162 -3.32 -11.15 -9.74
CA THR A 162 -3.19 -12.46 -9.08
C THR A 162 -2.00 -12.46 -8.15
N TYR A 163 -2.10 -13.16 -7.03
CA TYR A 163 -0.98 -13.32 -6.10
C TYR A 163 0.08 -14.26 -6.69
N THR A 164 1.29 -14.21 -6.16
CA THR A 164 2.39 -15.07 -6.60
C THR A 164 2.37 -16.39 -5.84
N ALA A 165 1.96 -17.48 -6.50
CA ALA A 165 1.92 -18.81 -5.89
C ALA A 165 3.25 -19.58 -6.03
N GLY A 166 4.16 -19.13 -6.90
CA GLY A 166 5.46 -19.77 -7.12
C GLY A 166 6.46 -18.90 -7.87
N TYR A 167 7.71 -19.37 -7.95
CA TYR A 167 8.82 -18.64 -8.58
C TYR A 167 8.56 -18.30 -10.05
N GLU A 168 7.97 -19.22 -10.82
CA GLU A 168 7.68 -19.01 -12.24
C GLU A 168 6.68 -17.86 -12.47
N GLU A 169 5.77 -17.63 -11.53
CA GLU A 169 4.78 -16.56 -11.60
C GLU A 169 5.32 -15.19 -11.16
N SER A 170 6.56 -15.13 -10.67
CA SER A 170 7.19 -13.86 -10.25
C SER A 170 7.75 -13.05 -11.44
N PHE A 171 7.92 -13.68 -12.61
CA PHE A 171 8.49 -13.04 -13.79
C PHE A 171 7.41 -12.68 -14.80
N THR A 172 6.82 -11.50 -14.63
CA THR A 172 5.95 -10.90 -15.65
C THR A 172 6.68 -9.77 -16.38
N GLY A 173 6.47 -9.68 -17.70
CA GLY A 173 6.94 -8.55 -18.50
C GLY A 173 6.30 -7.23 -18.06
N ARG A 174 6.81 -6.10 -18.57
CA ARG A 174 6.19 -4.79 -18.33
C ARG A 174 4.80 -4.74 -18.93
N VAL A 175 3.83 -4.28 -18.15
CA VAL A 175 2.47 -3.98 -18.58
C VAL A 175 2.39 -2.50 -18.92
N ASN A 176 1.62 -2.16 -19.96
CA ASN A 176 1.42 -0.77 -20.34
C ASN A 176 0.70 -0.02 -19.21
N ARG A 177 1.17 1.17 -18.84
CA ARG A 177 0.54 1.95 -17.75
C ARG A 177 -0.93 2.23 -17.97
N GLU A 178 -1.39 2.35 -19.22
CA GLU A 178 -2.81 2.56 -19.53
C GLU A 178 -3.66 1.35 -19.14
N GLU A 179 -3.13 0.13 -19.26
CA GLU A 179 -3.79 -1.07 -18.76
C GLU A 179 -3.77 -1.10 -17.22
N ILE A 180 -2.66 -0.71 -16.59
CA ILE A 180 -2.57 -0.60 -15.13
C ILE A 180 -3.58 0.42 -14.58
N TYR A 181 -3.78 1.53 -15.28
CA TYR A 181 -4.82 2.51 -14.93
C TYR A 181 -6.23 1.90 -14.97
N GLU A 182 -6.54 0.99 -15.91
CA GLU A 182 -7.84 0.32 -15.91
C GLU A 182 -8.03 -0.57 -14.68
N TYR A 183 -7.00 -1.31 -14.26
CA TYR A 183 -7.06 -2.08 -13.01
C TYR A 183 -7.23 -1.17 -11.79
N ILE A 184 -6.50 -0.06 -11.72
CA ILE A 184 -6.64 0.96 -10.65
C ILE A 184 -8.07 1.50 -10.60
N ILE A 185 -8.65 1.85 -11.75
CA ILE A 185 -10.02 2.38 -11.83
C ILE A 185 -11.04 1.32 -11.41
N ALA A 186 -10.86 0.06 -11.83
CA ALA A 186 -11.74 -1.05 -11.43
C ALA A 186 -11.71 -1.27 -9.91
N ASP A 187 -10.53 -1.26 -9.31
CA ASP A 187 -10.34 -1.40 -7.87
C ASP A 187 -11.00 -0.26 -7.10
N LEU A 188 -10.81 0.99 -7.53
CA LEU A 188 -11.39 2.15 -6.86
C LEU A 188 -12.90 2.26 -7.08
N ASN A 189 -13.42 1.80 -8.23
CA ASN A 189 -14.87 1.70 -8.45
C ASN A 189 -15.50 0.64 -7.53
N PHE A 190 -14.83 -0.49 -7.30
CA PHE A 190 -15.31 -1.43 -6.29
C PHE A 190 -15.25 -0.81 -4.90
N ALA A 191 -14.14 -0.13 -4.57
CA ALA A 191 -13.93 0.46 -3.26
C ALA A 191 -14.96 1.55 -2.93
N LYS A 192 -15.28 2.46 -3.87
CA LYS A 192 -16.21 3.56 -3.60
C LYS A 192 -17.66 3.10 -3.32
N GLU A 193 -18.04 1.92 -3.80
CA GLU A 193 -19.37 1.33 -3.57
C GLU A 193 -19.41 0.51 -2.27
N ASN A 194 -18.30 -0.14 -1.90
CA ASN A 194 -18.27 -1.14 -0.83
C ASN A 194 -17.52 -0.69 0.43
N LEU A 195 -16.83 0.46 0.42
CA LEU A 195 -16.27 1.06 1.62
C LEU A 195 -17.37 1.72 2.46
N GLN A 196 -17.05 2.00 3.71
CA GLN A 196 -17.94 2.71 4.63
C GLN A 196 -18.04 4.20 4.28
N LYS A 197 -19.21 4.78 4.57
CA LYS A 197 -19.43 6.22 4.42
C LYS A 197 -18.62 6.99 5.47
N GLY A 198 -18.01 8.10 5.05
CA GLY A 198 -17.32 9.01 5.95
C GLY A 198 -18.26 9.51 7.05
N ASN A 199 -17.80 9.46 8.30
CA ASN A 199 -18.51 9.94 9.47
C ASN A 199 -17.52 10.27 10.61
N ALA A 200 -17.98 10.97 11.65
CA ALA A 200 -17.11 11.45 12.74
C ALA A 200 -16.49 10.35 13.61
N SER A 201 -17.06 9.15 13.62
CA SER A 201 -16.53 8.00 14.36
C SER A 201 -15.56 7.15 13.54
N LEU A 202 -15.42 7.43 12.25
CA LEU A 202 -14.50 6.74 11.37
C LEU A 202 -13.07 7.23 11.62
N SER A 203 -12.15 6.30 11.85
CA SER A 203 -10.71 6.61 11.76
C SER A 203 -10.34 6.92 10.30
N PRO A 204 -9.69 8.07 10.02
CA PRO A 204 -9.16 8.37 8.68
C PRO A 204 -8.04 7.40 8.28
N GLU A 205 -7.55 6.53 9.17
CA GLU A 205 -6.55 5.52 8.85
C GLU A 205 -7.13 4.36 8.02
N VAL A 206 -8.47 4.25 7.97
CA VAL A 206 -9.21 3.31 7.12
C VAL A 206 -9.87 4.10 6.00
N PRO A 207 -9.67 3.75 4.71
CA PRO A 207 -10.23 4.49 3.61
C PRO A 207 -11.76 4.42 3.63
N SER A 208 -12.39 5.54 3.31
CA SER A 208 -13.84 5.65 3.14
C SER A 208 -14.23 5.68 1.66
N GLN A 209 -15.53 5.59 1.36
CA GLN A 209 -16.03 5.83 0.00
C GLN A 209 -15.51 7.15 -0.59
N SER A 210 -15.41 8.19 0.24
CA SER A 210 -14.93 9.50 -0.15
C SER A 210 -13.45 9.49 -0.52
N ALA A 211 -12.62 8.72 0.18
CA ALA A 211 -11.21 8.53 -0.16
C ALA A 211 -11.08 7.87 -1.54
N ALA A 212 -11.90 6.86 -1.84
CA ALA A 212 -11.92 6.21 -3.14
C ALA A 212 -12.32 7.17 -4.28
N HIS A 213 -13.36 7.99 -4.09
CA HIS A 213 -13.71 9.04 -5.06
C HIS A 213 -12.57 10.04 -5.28
N ALA A 214 -11.92 10.49 -4.19
CA ALA A 214 -10.80 11.43 -4.28
C ALA A 214 -9.60 10.84 -5.02
N LEU A 215 -9.28 9.57 -4.77
CA LEU A 215 -8.20 8.89 -5.47
C LEU A 215 -8.54 8.66 -6.95
N LEU A 216 -9.79 8.32 -7.30
CA LEU A 216 -10.25 8.25 -8.70
C LEU A 216 -10.07 9.58 -9.43
N MET A 217 -10.45 10.70 -8.80
CA MET A 217 -10.24 12.02 -9.39
C MET A 217 -8.74 12.27 -9.67
N ARG A 218 -7.86 11.93 -8.73
CA ARG A 218 -6.40 12.04 -8.95
C ARG A 218 -5.90 11.16 -10.09
N VAL A 219 -6.42 9.93 -10.20
CA VAL A 219 -6.08 8.99 -11.30
C VAL A 219 -6.46 9.58 -12.65
N TYR A 220 -7.70 10.06 -12.81
CA TYR A 220 -8.15 10.66 -14.06
C TYR A 220 -7.38 11.94 -14.42
N LEU A 221 -7.07 12.79 -13.43
CA LEU A 221 -6.25 13.98 -13.65
C LEU A 221 -4.84 13.63 -14.10
N GLN A 222 -4.22 12.62 -13.48
CA GLN A 222 -2.90 12.14 -13.89
C GLN A 222 -2.92 11.61 -15.32
N ARG A 223 -3.91 10.78 -15.67
CA ARG A 223 -4.11 10.23 -17.02
C ARG A 223 -4.34 11.29 -18.09
N ALA A 224 -4.94 12.42 -17.75
CA ALA A 224 -5.14 13.54 -18.67
C ALA A 224 -3.86 14.36 -18.94
N GLY A 225 -2.82 14.14 -18.13
CA GLY A 225 -1.54 14.83 -18.16
C GLY A 225 -0.53 14.24 -19.14
N TYR A 226 0.66 14.85 -19.13
CA TYR A 226 1.81 14.32 -19.85
C TYR A 226 2.46 13.17 -19.08
N SER A 227 2.98 12.19 -19.81
CA SER A 227 3.79 11.12 -19.25
C SER A 227 4.91 10.72 -20.21
N LEU A 228 6.06 10.36 -19.63
CA LEU A 228 7.25 9.96 -20.39
C LEU A 228 7.04 8.54 -20.93
N GLN A 229 7.11 8.37 -22.24
CA GLN A 229 6.95 7.08 -22.91
C GLN A 229 8.27 6.31 -22.96
N GLN A 230 8.21 5.01 -23.25
CA GLN A 230 9.42 4.16 -23.32
C GLN A 230 10.40 4.57 -24.43
N ASP A 231 9.90 5.26 -25.46
CA ASP A 231 10.71 5.82 -26.55
C ASP A 231 11.40 7.14 -26.17
N GLY A 232 11.23 7.61 -24.93
CA GLY A 232 11.80 8.85 -24.41
C GLY A 232 10.97 10.10 -24.74
N ASN A 233 9.85 9.98 -25.45
CA ASN A 233 9.00 11.11 -25.77
C ASN A 233 8.02 11.41 -24.64
N LEU A 234 7.83 12.69 -24.34
CA LEU A 234 6.77 13.14 -23.45
C LEU A 234 5.48 13.31 -24.25
N THR A 235 4.47 12.48 -23.98
CA THR A 235 3.19 12.52 -24.69
C THR A 235 2.03 12.65 -23.71
N ARG A 236 0.87 13.06 -24.22
CA ARG A 236 -0.40 13.08 -23.49
C ARG A 236 -1.52 12.62 -24.42
N PRO A 237 -2.68 12.17 -23.87
CA PRO A 237 -3.83 11.85 -24.69
C PRO A 237 -4.32 13.06 -25.51
N ASP A 238 -5.03 12.80 -26.60
CA ASP A 238 -5.66 13.87 -27.38
C ASP A 238 -6.76 14.60 -26.58
N ASP A 239 -7.21 15.75 -27.09
CA ASP A 239 -8.17 16.59 -26.39
C ASP A 239 -9.55 15.93 -26.20
N ALA A 240 -9.95 15.00 -27.08
CA ALA A 240 -11.19 14.27 -26.91
C ALA A 240 -11.08 13.32 -25.70
N LYS A 241 -9.99 12.56 -25.62
CA LYS A 241 -9.74 11.64 -24.51
C LYS A 241 -9.55 12.37 -23.19
N ARG A 242 -8.84 13.50 -23.19
CA ARG A 242 -8.70 14.35 -22.00
C ARG A 242 -10.05 14.87 -21.50
N LYS A 243 -10.95 15.25 -22.42
CA LYS A 243 -12.30 15.68 -22.06
C LYS A 243 -13.12 14.56 -21.40
N GLU A 244 -12.97 13.30 -21.83
CA GLU A 244 -13.56 12.15 -21.15
C GLU A 244 -13.07 12.04 -19.70
N TYR A 245 -11.76 12.15 -19.47
CA TYR A 245 -11.19 12.08 -18.12
C TYR A 245 -11.64 13.25 -17.24
N PHE A 246 -11.69 14.48 -17.77
CA PHE A 246 -12.20 15.62 -17.00
C PHE A 246 -13.69 15.49 -16.68
N ASN A 247 -14.50 14.94 -17.58
CA ASN A 247 -15.89 14.64 -17.28
C ASN A 247 -16.01 13.58 -16.17
N ALA A 248 -15.17 12.55 -16.19
CA ALA A 248 -15.14 11.55 -15.12
C ALA A 248 -14.77 12.19 -13.77
N VAL A 249 -13.78 13.11 -13.74
CA VAL A 249 -13.45 13.89 -12.52
C VAL A 249 -14.66 14.66 -12.02
N ILE A 250 -15.40 15.35 -12.90
CA ILE A 250 -16.61 16.08 -12.52
C ILE A 250 -17.67 15.15 -11.94
N THR A 251 -17.89 13.97 -12.54
CA THR A 251 -18.82 12.95 -12.03
C THR A 251 -18.42 12.49 -10.63
N GLU A 252 -17.16 12.14 -10.41
CA GLU A 252 -16.67 11.71 -9.10
C GLU A 252 -16.74 12.84 -8.07
N TRP A 253 -16.44 14.09 -8.46
CA TRP A 253 -16.58 15.26 -7.60
C TRP A 253 -18.02 15.49 -7.16
N THR A 254 -18.99 15.41 -8.09
CA THR A 254 -20.41 15.54 -7.76
C THR A 254 -20.85 14.43 -6.80
N ALA A 255 -20.43 13.18 -7.03
CA ALA A 255 -20.73 12.07 -6.14
C ALA A 255 -20.12 12.27 -4.74
N PHE A 256 -18.85 12.70 -4.66
CA PHE A 256 -18.16 13.05 -3.42
C PHE A 256 -18.91 14.14 -2.65
N ARG A 257 -19.26 15.25 -3.31
CA ARG A 257 -19.97 16.38 -2.68
C ARG A 257 -21.36 15.99 -2.18
N ASN A 258 -22.09 15.14 -2.90
CA ASN A 258 -23.41 14.67 -2.50
C ASN A 258 -23.40 13.82 -1.23
N LYS A 259 -22.24 13.25 -0.84
CA LYS A 259 -22.12 12.55 0.46
C LYS A 259 -22.15 13.51 1.66
N GLY A 260 -21.80 14.79 1.47
CA GLY A 260 -22.03 15.87 2.43
C GLY A 260 -21.23 15.82 3.75
N TYR A 261 -20.32 14.87 3.93
CA TYR A 261 -19.59 14.73 5.18
C TYR A 261 -18.30 15.56 5.25
N HIS A 262 -17.44 15.50 4.22
CA HIS A 262 -16.13 16.14 4.25
C HIS A 262 -16.19 17.66 4.06
N ASP A 263 -15.32 18.35 4.80
CA ASP A 263 -15.10 19.78 4.72
C ASP A 263 -13.68 20.09 5.21
N PHE A 264 -13.27 21.36 5.14
CA PHE A 264 -12.04 21.79 5.79
C PHE A 264 -12.11 21.60 7.32
N TYR A 265 -10.95 21.39 7.92
CA TYR A 265 -10.77 21.33 9.34
C TYR A 265 -11.27 22.62 9.98
N GLU A 266 -12.03 22.49 11.07
CA GLU A 266 -12.67 23.64 11.72
C GLU A 266 -11.65 24.58 12.38
N GLY A 267 -10.47 24.06 12.71
CA GLY A 267 -9.35 24.84 13.22
C GLY A 267 -8.51 25.51 12.12
N SER A 268 -7.39 26.08 12.52
CA SER A 268 -6.41 26.61 11.56
C SER A 268 -5.68 25.49 10.82
N PHE A 269 -5.15 25.81 9.63
CA PHE A 269 -4.20 24.96 8.91
C PHE A 269 -3.09 24.44 9.83
N LYS A 270 -2.47 25.32 10.64
CA LYS A 270 -1.45 24.93 11.63
C LYS A 270 -1.95 23.85 12.59
N GLN A 271 -3.16 24.01 13.14
CA GLN A 271 -3.73 23.04 14.08
C GLN A 271 -4.03 21.69 13.44
N LEU A 272 -4.39 21.64 12.14
CA LEU A 272 -4.55 20.38 11.42
C LEU A 272 -3.24 19.57 11.44
N PHE A 273 -2.12 20.19 11.05
CA PHE A 273 -0.82 19.49 11.01
C PHE A 273 -0.28 19.15 12.39
N MET A 274 -0.53 20.01 13.39
CA MET A 274 -0.23 19.67 14.79
C MET A 274 -1.04 18.45 15.24
N GLY A 275 -2.27 18.30 14.75
CA GLY A 275 -3.13 17.15 14.99
C GLY A 275 -2.47 15.84 14.56
N TYR A 276 -1.91 15.78 13.35
CA TYR A 276 -1.20 14.59 12.87
C TYR A 276 -0.04 14.20 13.80
N SER A 277 0.82 15.16 14.17
CA SER A 277 1.94 14.90 15.08
C SER A 277 1.51 14.49 16.50
N ALA A 278 0.32 14.94 16.93
CA ALA A 278 -0.26 14.61 18.23
C ALA A 278 -1.10 13.32 18.22
N GLY A 279 -1.25 12.64 17.07
CA GLY A 279 -2.14 11.48 16.92
C GLY A 279 -3.64 11.84 17.06
N THR A 280 -4.00 13.10 16.82
CA THR A 280 -5.40 13.53 16.80
C THR A 280 -6.00 13.25 15.43
N LEU A 281 -6.81 12.19 15.37
CA LEU A 281 -7.48 11.78 14.15
C LEU A 281 -8.60 12.77 13.76
N ASN A 282 -8.66 13.14 12.48
CA ASN A 282 -9.72 14.00 11.95
C ASN A 282 -10.23 13.50 10.59
N SER A 283 -11.36 12.81 10.57
CA SER A 283 -11.96 12.31 9.32
C SER A 283 -12.74 13.37 8.52
N LYS A 284 -12.80 14.62 8.99
CA LYS A 284 -13.50 15.72 8.31
C LYS A 284 -12.71 16.19 7.09
N GLU A 285 -11.45 16.61 7.30
CA GLU A 285 -10.53 17.02 6.23
C GLU A 285 -9.63 15.85 5.78
N SER A 286 -9.16 14.99 6.69
CA SER A 286 -8.37 13.81 6.31
C SER A 286 -9.30 12.76 5.70
N LEU A 287 -9.19 12.58 4.37
CA LEU A 287 -9.97 11.58 3.64
C LEU A 287 -9.44 10.17 3.89
N TRP A 288 -8.11 10.06 3.94
CA TRP A 288 -7.37 8.88 4.33
C TRP A 288 -5.94 9.26 4.70
N GLU A 289 -5.39 8.67 5.76
CA GLU A 289 -4.01 8.84 6.20
C GLU A 289 -3.34 7.51 6.52
N ILE A 290 -2.02 7.46 6.40
CA ILE A 290 -1.23 6.29 6.79
C ILE A 290 -0.95 6.39 8.29
N ALA A 291 -1.42 5.39 9.03
CA ALA A 291 -1.20 5.29 10.47
C ALA A 291 0.27 5.00 10.78
N PHE A 292 0.92 5.90 11.53
CA PHE A 292 2.23 5.65 12.12
C PHE A 292 2.08 5.47 13.62
N ASN A 293 2.11 4.21 14.06
CA ASN A 293 1.97 3.82 15.46
C ASN A 293 3.22 3.07 15.90
N PRO A 294 4.29 3.79 16.28
CA PRO A 294 5.54 3.14 16.62
C PRO A 294 5.37 2.26 17.85
N THR A 295 5.60 0.96 17.70
CA THR A 295 5.59 -0.01 18.82
C THR A 295 6.99 -0.56 19.07
N GLY A 296 7.22 -1.10 20.27
CA GLY A 296 8.48 -1.76 20.64
C GLY A 296 9.59 -0.84 21.18
N ALA A 297 10.70 -1.46 21.59
CA ALA A 297 11.83 -0.75 22.19
C ALA A 297 12.56 0.09 21.13
N GLY A 298 12.50 1.42 21.28
CA GLY A 298 13.16 2.36 20.38
C GLY A 298 12.30 2.92 19.25
N TYR A 299 10.98 2.62 19.23
CA TYR A 299 9.99 3.25 18.34
C TYR A 299 10.35 3.19 16.85
N LYS A 300 10.91 2.07 16.39
CA LYS A 300 11.41 1.93 15.00
C LYS A 300 10.37 1.35 14.05
N ASP A 301 9.56 0.40 14.50
CA ASP A 301 8.61 -0.33 13.65
C ASP A 301 7.34 0.49 13.47
N ASN A 302 6.86 0.62 12.23
CA ASN A 302 5.69 1.44 11.84
C ASN A 302 5.77 2.88 12.35
N SER A 303 6.99 3.44 12.32
CA SER A 303 7.30 4.82 12.67
C SER A 303 7.32 5.71 11.43
N GLY A 304 6.66 6.86 11.51
CA GLY A 304 6.76 7.92 10.52
C GLY A 304 7.83 8.91 10.94
N THR A 305 8.76 9.23 10.04
CA THR A 305 9.79 10.26 10.26
C THR A 305 9.55 11.53 9.43
N TRP A 306 8.35 11.65 8.87
CA TRP A 306 7.84 12.89 8.29
C TRP A 306 7.84 14.00 9.35
N ALA A 307 8.02 15.24 8.90
CA ALA A 307 8.26 16.44 9.72
C ALA A 307 9.55 16.43 10.55
N THR A 308 10.16 15.27 10.83
CA THR A 308 11.50 15.21 11.48
C THR A 308 12.61 15.58 10.51
N TYR A 309 12.57 15.04 9.29
CA TYR A 309 13.63 15.23 8.30
C TYR A 309 13.36 16.32 7.26
N ASN A 310 12.10 16.67 7.04
CA ASN A 310 11.67 17.72 6.11
C ASN A 310 10.99 18.90 6.83
N GLY A 311 10.98 18.92 8.17
CA GLY A 311 10.62 20.07 8.97
C GLY A 311 11.84 20.94 9.29
N PRO A 312 11.63 22.15 9.84
CA PRO A 312 12.73 22.98 10.32
C PRO A 312 13.48 22.28 11.45
N ALA A 313 14.80 22.47 11.48
CA ALA A 313 15.64 21.94 12.55
C ALA A 313 15.26 22.60 13.88
N VAL A 314 14.79 21.78 14.82
CA VAL A 314 14.44 22.20 16.19
C VAL A 314 15.26 21.40 17.19
N GLU A 315 15.46 21.96 18.39
CA GLU A 315 16.13 21.24 19.47
C GLU A 315 15.30 20.01 19.88
N ALA A 316 15.95 18.83 19.96
CA ALA A 316 15.26 17.60 20.30
C ALA A 316 14.67 17.70 21.72
N PRO A 317 13.40 17.30 21.94
CA PRO A 317 12.86 17.28 23.30
C PRO A 317 13.73 16.39 24.20
N GLY A 318 14.00 16.84 25.42
CA GLY A 318 14.78 16.08 26.39
C GLY A 318 14.19 14.69 26.66
N LYS A 319 15.01 13.75 27.14
CA LYS A 319 14.70 12.31 27.34
C LYS A 319 13.39 11.99 28.09
N ASN A 320 12.80 12.95 28.81
CA ASN A 320 11.57 12.80 29.61
C ASN A 320 10.51 13.87 29.29
N ALA A 321 10.58 14.51 28.12
CA ALA A 321 9.62 15.54 27.77
C ALA A 321 8.22 14.92 27.53
N GLY A 322 7.16 15.58 28.00
CA GLY A 322 5.79 15.14 27.77
C GLY A 322 5.41 15.19 26.29
N ALA A 323 4.29 14.58 25.90
CA ALA A 323 3.82 14.59 24.50
C ALA A 323 3.57 16.02 23.97
N ASP A 324 3.30 16.96 24.88
CA ASP A 324 3.17 18.40 24.66
C ASP A 324 4.52 19.10 24.35
N ALA A 325 5.66 18.48 24.63
CA ALA A 325 6.95 19.03 24.24
C ALA A 325 7.22 18.95 22.72
N MET A 326 6.49 18.10 21.99
CA MET A 326 6.45 18.18 20.52
C MET A 326 5.64 19.38 20.00
N VAL A 327 4.85 20.03 20.87
CA VAL A 327 3.95 21.13 20.52
C VAL A 327 4.60 22.51 20.71
N LEU A 328 5.69 22.62 21.47
CA LEU A 328 6.41 23.89 21.72
C LEU A 328 7.29 24.38 20.55
N MET A 329 7.19 23.76 19.37
CA MET A 329 8.15 23.89 18.28
C MET A 329 8.10 25.19 17.45
N TYR A 330 7.22 26.15 17.74
CA TYR A 330 7.09 27.37 16.89
C TYR A 330 6.54 28.61 17.63
N ASN A 331 7.11 28.96 18.79
CA ASN A 331 6.80 30.24 19.43
C ASN A 331 7.74 31.39 19.07
N ASP A 332 8.78 31.16 18.26
CA ASP A 332 9.70 32.20 17.80
C ASP A 332 9.80 32.21 16.27
N ALA A 333 8.83 32.81 15.60
CA ALA A 333 8.95 33.34 14.23
C ALA A 333 7.97 34.49 14.00
#